data_AF-A0A357N8T2-F1
#
_entry.id   AF-A0A357N8T2-F1
#
_cell.length_a   1.000
_cell.length_b   1.000
_cell.length_c   1.000
_cell.angle_alpha   90.00
_cell.angle_beta   90.00
_cell.angle_gamma   90.00
#
_symmetry.space_group_name_H-M   'P 1'
#
loop_
_entity.id
_entity.type
_entity.pdbx_description
1 polymer ?
#
loop_
_entity_poly.entity_id
_entity_poly.type
_entity_poly.pdbx_seq_one_letter_code
_entity_poly.pdbx_strand_id
1 'polypeptide(L)'
;MELKAGKAGALLELGAELAKSFPLLPEWRSKYFRALQLAGLAAAEEAAVPAVPPLSGGETAGEALTGILISSIQGLLAAQEKFLHQQDVPEMLRAWGSELWQLRSLLSFSEALMPAEVYGEYQQILTEWTDMLTPLAELDPVLAVW
;
A
#
# COMPACT_ATOMS: atom_id res chain seq x y z
N MET A 1 -15.14 -8.18 5.23
CA MET A 1 -16.14 -8.71 4.27
C MET A 1 -15.72 -10.13 3.88
N GLU A 2 -16.64 -10.99 3.45
CA GLU A 2 -16.33 -12.40 3.12
C GLU A 2 -17.01 -12.81 1.80
N LEU A 3 -16.24 -13.39 0.88
CA LEU A 3 -16.75 -13.87 -0.41
C LEU A 3 -17.42 -15.25 -0.24
N LYS A 4 -18.73 -15.34 -0.46
CA LYS A 4 -19.45 -16.62 -0.41
C LYS A 4 -19.35 -17.41 -1.72
N ALA A 5 -19.35 -16.71 -2.86
CA ALA A 5 -19.13 -17.25 -4.20
C ALA A 5 -18.79 -16.10 -5.17
N GLY A 6 -18.17 -16.41 -6.31
CA GLY A 6 -17.91 -15.43 -7.38
C GLY A 6 -16.45 -14.99 -7.50
N LYS A 7 -16.23 -13.77 -7.99
CA LYS A 7 -14.89 -13.22 -8.30
C LYS A 7 -14.35 -12.43 -7.11
N ALA A 8 -13.11 -12.70 -6.71
CA ALA A 8 -12.44 -11.97 -5.62
C ALA A 8 -12.34 -10.46 -5.87
N GLY A 9 -12.17 -10.03 -7.12
CA GLY A 9 -12.12 -8.62 -7.51
C GLY A 9 -13.35 -7.82 -7.07
N ALA A 10 -14.55 -8.43 -7.11
CA ALA A 10 -15.78 -7.76 -6.67
C ALA A 10 -15.78 -7.43 -5.17
N LEU A 11 -15.05 -8.21 -4.36
CA LEU A 11 -14.90 -7.92 -2.93
C LEU A 11 -13.98 -6.70 -2.70
N LEU A 12 -12.94 -6.56 -3.54
CA LEU A 12 -12.02 -5.43 -3.49
C LEU A 12 -12.70 -4.15 -3.97
N GLU A 13 -13.47 -4.22 -5.06
CA GLU A 13 -14.27 -3.10 -5.58
C GLU A 13 -15.28 -2.61 -4.53
N LEU A 14 -16.02 -3.52 -3.90
CA LEU A 14 -16.93 -3.16 -2.81
C LEU A 14 -16.20 -2.50 -1.63
N GLY A 15 -15.01 -2.99 -1.29
CA GLY A 15 -14.16 -2.40 -0.26
C GLY A 15 -13.72 -0.98 -0.61
N ALA A 16 -13.31 -0.77 -1.85
CA ALA A 16 -12.91 0.55 -2.36
C ALA A 16 -14.08 1.54 -2.33
N GLU A 17 -15.29 1.12 -2.74
CA GLU A 17 -16.48 1.98 -2.68
C GLU A 17 -16.86 2.34 -1.24
N LEU A 18 -16.78 1.39 -0.30
CA LEU A 18 -17.01 1.68 1.12
C LEU A 18 -15.97 2.65 1.68
N ALA A 19 -14.69 2.50 1.29
CA ALA A 19 -13.60 3.35 1.76
C ALA A 19 -13.76 4.83 1.35
N LYS A 20 -14.55 5.15 0.31
CA LYS A 20 -14.87 6.53 -0.05
C LYS A 20 -15.69 7.27 1.02
N SER A 21 -16.48 6.53 1.81
CA SER A 21 -17.36 7.09 2.84
C SER A 21 -16.92 6.81 4.27
N PHE A 22 -16.01 5.85 4.46
CA PHE A 22 -15.57 5.39 5.77
C PHE A 22 -14.04 5.26 5.81
N PRO A 23 -13.37 5.61 6.93
CA PRO A 23 -11.92 5.51 7.07
C PRO A 23 -11.48 4.05 7.29
N LEU A 24 -11.64 3.23 6.26
CA LEU A 24 -11.34 1.80 6.29
C LEU A 24 -9.91 1.55 5.86
N LEU A 25 -9.22 0.68 6.59
CA LEU A 25 -7.89 0.18 6.24
C LEU A 25 -7.94 -1.35 6.09
N PRO A 26 -7.18 -1.94 5.14
CA PRO A 26 -6.98 -3.37 5.10
C PRO A 26 -6.32 -3.88 6.39
N GLU A 27 -6.86 -4.96 6.96
CA GLU A 27 -6.27 -5.65 8.12
C GLU A 27 -5.89 -7.07 7.69
N TRP A 28 -4.59 -7.33 7.60
CA TRP A 28 -4.05 -8.63 7.19
C TRP A 28 -3.95 -9.61 8.37
N ARG A 29 -3.95 -9.12 9.61
CA ARG A 29 -3.82 -9.96 10.80
C ARG A 29 -5.16 -10.57 11.17
N SER A 30 -5.18 -11.90 11.32
CA SER A 30 -6.34 -12.61 11.83
C SER A 30 -6.65 -12.20 13.29
N LYS A 31 -7.91 -12.37 13.71
CA LYS A 31 -8.30 -12.17 15.11
C LYS A 31 -7.52 -13.08 16.05
N TYR A 32 -7.24 -14.31 15.62
CA TYR A 32 -6.46 -15.29 16.37
C TYR A 32 -5.03 -14.81 16.61
N PHE A 33 -4.36 -14.33 15.54
CA PHE A 33 -3.00 -13.82 15.65
C PHE A 33 -2.90 -12.65 16.64
N ARG A 34 -3.82 -11.68 16.55
CA ARG A 34 -3.89 -10.58 17.50
C ARG A 34 -4.13 -11.04 18.94
N ALA A 35 -4.92 -12.10 19.14
CA ALA A 35 -5.11 -12.69 20.47
C ALA A 35 -3.83 -13.33 21.01
N LEU A 36 -3.03 -14.01 20.17
CA LEU A 36 -1.72 -14.54 20.56
C LEU A 36 -0.75 -13.42 20.96
N GLN A 37 -0.73 -12.31 20.22
CA GLN A 37 0.10 -11.15 20.56
C GLN A 37 -0.31 -10.55 21.92
N LEU A 38 -1.61 -10.38 22.14
CA LEU A 38 -2.14 -9.88 23.42
C LEU A 38 -1.83 -10.84 24.59
N ALA A 39 -1.79 -12.14 24.34
CA ALA A 39 -1.40 -13.14 25.33
C ALA A 39 0.13 -13.23 25.55
N GLY A 40 0.94 -12.45 24.81
CA GLY A 40 2.41 -12.55 24.84
C GLY A 40 2.96 -13.84 24.22
N LEU A 41 2.13 -14.56 23.45
CA LEU A 41 2.47 -15.85 22.83
C LEU A 41 3.00 -15.70 21.40
N ALA A 42 2.88 -14.51 20.81
CA ALA A 42 3.46 -14.16 19.53
C ALA A 42 4.15 -12.80 19.64
N ALA A 43 5.28 -12.64 18.95
CA ALA A 43 5.94 -11.34 18.85
C ALA A 43 5.09 -10.37 18.01
N ALA A 44 5.36 -9.07 18.16
CA ALA A 44 4.97 -8.11 17.15
C ALA A 44 5.67 -8.49 15.84
N GLU A 45 4.94 -9.07 14.91
CA GLU A 45 5.47 -9.35 13.58
C GLU A 45 5.43 -8.02 12.81
N GLU A 46 6.60 -7.57 12.37
CA GLU A 46 6.63 -6.52 11.35
C GLU A 46 6.03 -7.11 10.08
N ALA A 47 5.10 -6.37 9.45
CA ALA A 47 4.64 -6.72 8.11
C ALA A 47 5.88 -6.89 7.22
N ALA A 48 6.14 -8.13 6.80
CA ALA A 48 7.24 -8.43 5.91
C ALA A 48 6.94 -7.71 4.60
N VAL A 49 7.86 -6.85 4.15
CA VAL A 49 7.76 -6.25 2.82
C VAL A 49 7.84 -7.39 1.82
N PRO A 50 6.78 -7.66 1.05
CA PRO A 50 6.83 -8.76 0.10
C PRO A 50 7.90 -8.46 -0.95
N ALA A 51 8.76 -9.44 -1.18
CA ALA A 51 9.77 -9.35 -2.22
C ALA A 51 9.08 -9.31 -3.58
N VAL A 52 9.61 -8.47 -4.49
CA VAL A 52 9.19 -8.50 -5.89
C VAL A 52 9.42 -9.92 -6.41
N PRO A 53 8.39 -10.58 -6.97
CA PRO A 53 8.55 -11.93 -7.48
C PRO A 53 9.62 -11.96 -8.58
N PRO A 54 10.50 -12.97 -8.61
CA PRO A 54 11.52 -13.06 -9.64
C PRO A 54 10.85 -13.21 -11.01
N LEU A 55 11.31 -12.41 -11.98
CA LEU A 55 10.84 -12.50 -13.36
C LEU A 55 11.22 -13.86 -13.94
N SER A 56 10.25 -14.61 -14.42
CA SER A 56 10.49 -15.89 -15.09
C SER A 56 10.57 -15.69 -16.61
N GLY A 57 11.44 -16.44 -17.29
CA GLY A 57 11.71 -16.27 -18.73
C GLY A 57 10.55 -16.62 -19.68
N GLY A 58 9.35 -16.90 -19.16
CA GLY A 58 8.15 -17.25 -19.93
C GLY A 58 6.94 -16.35 -19.69
N GLU A 59 7.01 -15.37 -18.78
CA GLU A 59 5.90 -14.45 -18.50
C GLU A 59 5.78 -13.37 -19.57
N THR A 60 4.54 -12.97 -19.85
CA THR A 60 4.26 -11.79 -20.65
C THR A 60 4.61 -10.52 -19.87
N ALA A 61 4.88 -9.42 -20.57
CA ALA A 61 5.14 -8.12 -19.92
C ALA A 61 3.99 -7.67 -19.01
N GLY A 62 2.74 -7.99 -19.37
CA GLY A 62 1.56 -7.66 -18.55
C GLY A 62 1.48 -8.48 -17.26
N GLU A 63 1.82 -9.77 -17.30
CA GLU A 63 1.88 -10.62 -16.11
C GLU A 63 2.98 -10.18 -15.16
N ALA A 64 4.18 -9.90 -15.70
CA ALA A 64 5.29 -9.36 -14.93
C ALA A 64 4.92 -8.02 -14.27
N LEU A 65 4.34 -7.08 -15.04
CA LEU A 65 3.90 -5.79 -14.52
C LEU A 65 2.85 -5.95 -13.42
N THR A 66 1.89 -6.86 -13.60
CA THR A 66 0.85 -7.13 -12.58
C THR A 66 1.49 -7.60 -11.27
N GLY A 67 2.46 -8.52 -11.33
CA GLY A 67 3.19 -8.99 -10.16
C GLY A 67 3.96 -7.86 -9.45
N ILE A 68 4.62 -6.99 -10.21
CA ILE A 68 5.34 -5.83 -9.66
C ILE A 68 4.36 -4.85 -9.00
N LEU A 69 3.25 -4.50 -9.66
CA LEU A 69 2.22 -3.60 -9.10
C LEU A 69 1.64 -4.14 -7.80
N ILE A 70 1.31 -5.43 -7.73
CA ILE A 70 0.80 -6.07 -6.51
C ILE A 70 1.85 -5.96 -5.39
N SER A 71 3.11 -6.25 -5.67
CA SER A 71 4.19 -6.15 -4.70
C SER A 71 4.37 -4.71 -4.19
N SER A 72 4.33 -3.72 -5.07
CA SER A 72 4.43 -2.30 -4.71
C SER A 72 3.24 -1.84 -3.86
N ILE A 73 2.01 -2.26 -4.17
CA ILE A 73 0.83 -1.95 -3.36
C ILE A 73 0.96 -2.57 -1.96
N GLN A 74 1.44 -3.80 -1.87
CA GLN A 74 1.64 -4.46 -0.58
C GLN A 74 2.76 -3.79 0.23
N GLY A 75 3.85 -3.35 -0.42
CA GLY A 75 4.92 -2.56 0.21
C GLY A 75 4.40 -1.24 0.79
N LEU A 76 3.58 -0.52 0.01
CA LEU A 76 2.92 0.71 0.45
C LEU A 76 2.04 0.48 1.69
N LEU A 77 1.23 -0.59 1.70
CA LEU A 77 0.36 -0.93 2.83
C LEU A 77 1.16 -1.31 4.09
N ALA A 78 2.26 -2.06 3.92
CA ALA A 78 3.15 -2.42 5.03
C ALA A 78 3.84 -1.18 5.62
N ALA A 79 4.31 -0.25 4.78
CA ALA A 79 4.90 1.01 5.24
C ALA A 79 3.87 1.90 5.95
N GLN A 80 2.64 1.96 5.45
CA GLN A 80 1.54 2.67 6.11
C GLN A 80 1.29 2.11 7.52
N GLU A 81 1.23 0.79 7.66
CA GLU A 81 1.01 0.16 8.96
C GLU A 81 2.15 0.47 9.93
N LYS A 82 3.40 0.44 9.47
CA LYS A 82 4.57 0.81 10.30
C LYS A 82 4.45 2.25 10.79
N PHE A 83 4.11 3.19 9.90
CA PHE A 83 3.85 4.58 10.27
C PHE A 83 2.73 4.70 11.31
N LEU A 84 1.61 3.99 11.14
CA LEU A 84 0.49 4.04 12.09
C LEU A 84 0.85 3.53 13.49
N HIS A 85 1.79 2.58 13.61
CA HIS A 85 2.27 2.07 14.90
C HIS A 85 3.43 2.90 15.49
N GLN A 86 4.13 3.68 14.68
CA GLN A 86 5.33 4.44 15.07
C GLN A 86 5.26 5.88 14.53
N GLN A 87 4.19 6.59 14.86
CA GLN A 87 3.92 7.94 14.34
C GLN A 87 4.95 8.97 14.77
N ASP A 88 5.60 8.75 15.91
CA ASP A 88 6.64 9.62 16.47
C ASP A 88 8.02 9.40 15.84
N VAL A 89 8.13 8.49 14.85
CA VAL A 89 9.39 8.17 14.16
C VAL A 89 9.33 8.76 12.74
N PRO A 90 10.01 9.90 12.49
CA PRO A 90 9.95 10.62 11.22
C PRO A 90 10.29 9.79 9.99
N GLU A 91 11.18 8.82 10.16
CA GLU A 91 11.62 7.89 9.13
C GLU A 91 10.46 7.06 8.58
N MET A 92 9.44 6.77 9.39
CA MET A 92 8.30 5.95 8.98
C MET A 92 7.38 6.68 8.01
N LEU A 93 7.15 7.98 8.23
CA LEU A 93 6.41 8.83 7.29
C LEU A 93 7.17 8.96 5.97
N ARG A 94 8.50 9.16 6.03
CA ARG A 94 9.35 9.21 4.82
C ARG A 94 9.37 7.89 4.07
N ALA A 95 9.45 6.76 4.78
CA ALA A 95 9.41 5.44 4.16
C ALA A 95 8.07 5.20 3.45
N TRP A 96 6.95 5.55 4.10
CA TRP A 96 5.63 5.45 3.46
C TRP A 96 5.50 6.35 2.23
N GLY A 97 5.97 7.60 2.30
CA GLY A 97 6.01 8.51 1.15
C GLY A 97 6.90 8.00 0.00
N SER A 98 8.01 7.33 0.31
CA SER A 98 8.89 6.72 -0.70
C SER A 98 8.18 5.61 -1.47
N GLU A 99 7.48 4.71 -0.78
CA GLU A 99 6.69 3.65 -1.42
C GLU A 99 5.58 4.22 -2.33
N LEU A 100 4.94 5.31 -1.89
CA LEU A 100 3.92 5.99 -2.70
C LEU A 100 4.50 6.57 -3.98
N TRP A 101 5.66 7.22 -3.88
CA TRP A 101 6.38 7.75 -5.05
C TRP A 101 6.83 6.65 -6.00
N GLN A 102 7.30 5.51 -5.48
CA GLN A 102 7.68 4.36 -6.29
C GLN A 102 6.48 3.79 -7.06
N LEU A 103 5.32 3.64 -6.41
CA LEU A 103 4.11 3.17 -7.06
C LEU A 103 3.65 4.12 -8.17
N ARG A 104 3.70 5.44 -7.93
CA ARG A 104 3.39 6.45 -8.95
C ARG A 104 4.36 6.39 -10.13
N SER A 105 5.66 6.26 -9.86
CA SER A 105 6.69 6.11 -10.90
C SER A 105 6.46 4.86 -11.76
N LEU A 106 6.10 3.75 -11.11
CA LEU A 106 5.75 2.51 -11.79
C LEU A 106 4.49 2.67 -12.66
N LEU A 107 3.47 3.36 -12.15
CA LEU A 107 2.23 3.60 -12.89
C LEU A 107 2.50 4.44 -14.16
N SER A 108 3.30 5.51 -14.04
CA SER A 108 3.74 6.31 -15.19
C SER A 108 4.59 5.50 -16.19
N PHE A 109 5.46 4.60 -15.72
CA PHE A 109 6.19 3.69 -16.60
C PHE A 109 5.23 2.75 -17.37
N SER A 110 4.13 2.34 -16.74
CA SER A 110 3.13 1.46 -17.35
C SER A 110 2.04 2.15 -18.17
N GLU A 111 2.11 3.47 -18.36
CA GLU A 111 1.06 4.26 -19.03
C GLU A 111 0.61 3.66 -20.37
N ALA A 112 1.57 3.27 -21.22
CA ALA A 112 1.30 2.71 -22.55
C ALA A 112 0.60 1.33 -22.53
N LEU A 113 0.53 0.67 -21.36
CA LEU A 113 -0.04 -0.66 -21.18
C LEU A 113 -1.45 -0.61 -20.58
N MET A 114 -1.97 0.59 -20.30
CA MET A 114 -3.25 0.78 -19.62
C MET A 114 -4.22 1.65 -20.45
N PRO A 115 -5.54 1.47 -20.31
CA PRO A 115 -6.51 2.42 -20.83
C PRO A 115 -6.29 3.81 -20.22
N ALA A 116 -6.40 4.86 -21.04
CA ALA A 116 -6.09 6.23 -20.64
C ALA A 116 -6.95 6.71 -19.46
N GLU A 117 -8.22 6.28 -19.42
CA GLU A 117 -9.16 6.61 -18.36
C GLU A 117 -8.74 5.99 -17.01
N VAL A 118 -8.34 4.72 -17.05
CA VAL A 118 -7.91 3.96 -15.86
C VAL A 118 -6.57 4.51 -15.34
N TYR A 119 -5.64 4.83 -16.24
CA TYR A 119 -4.39 5.48 -15.88
C TYR A 119 -4.63 6.84 -15.21
N GLY A 120 -5.47 7.69 -15.83
CA GLY A 120 -5.77 9.03 -15.32
C GLY A 120 -6.37 9.02 -13.91
N GLU A 121 -7.31 8.10 -13.65
CA GLU A 121 -7.94 7.94 -12.34
C GLU A 121 -6.91 7.57 -11.26
N TYR A 122 -6.10 6.54 -11.48
CA TYR A 122 -5.12 6.10 -10.48
C TYR A 122 -3.98 7.11 -10.30
N GLN A 123 -3.53 7.76 -11.37
CA GLN A 123 -2.51 8.79 -11.28
C GLN A 123 -2.99 9.99 -10.46
N GLN A 124 -4.27 10.37 -10.61
CA GLN A 124 -4.88 11.42 -9.81
C GLN A 124 -4.91 11.04 -8.32
N ILE A 125 -5.40 9.85 -7.98
CA ILE A 125 -5.47 9.37 -6.58
C ILE A 125 -4.09 9.37 -5.93
N LEU A 126 -3.06 8.83 -6.61
CA LEU A 126 -1.70 8.79 -6.07
C LEU A 126 -1.09 10.19 -5.92
N THR A 127 -1.44 11.12 -6.82
CA THR A 127 -1.00 12.52 -6.72
C THR A 127 -1.62 13.21 -5.52
N GLU A 128 -2.93 13.07 -5.31
CA GLU A 128 -3.63 13.63 -4.15
C GLU A 128 -3.03 13.13 -2.83
N TRP A 129 -2.70 11.85 -2.75
CA TRP A 129 -2.04 11.28 -1.57
C TRP A 129 -0.62 11.83 -1.39
N THR A 130 0.13 12.01 -2.48
CA THR A 130 1.49 12.55 -2.41
C THR A 130 1.46 14.00 -1.93
N ASP A 131 0.53 14.81 -2.45
CA ASP A 131 0.36 16.21 -2.09
C ASP A 131 -0.09 16.37 -0.64
N MET A 132 -0.87 15.42 -0.11
CA MET A 132 -1.25 15.37 1.30
C MET A 132 -0.05 15.04 2.21
N LEU A 133 0.79 14.10 1.82
CA LEU A 133 1.89 13.60 2.67
C LEU A 133 3.14 14.48 2.63
N THR A 134 3.39 15.18 1.52
CA THR A 134 4.60 15.98 1.33
C THR A 134 4.77 17.06 2.41
N PRO A 135 3.75 17.88 2.74
CA PRO A 135 3.88 18.88 3.81
C PRO A 135 4.17 18.25 5.18
N LEU A 136 3.59 17.09 5.47
CA LEU A 136 3.82 16.38 6.73
C LEU A 136 5.26 15.89 6.84
N ALA A 137 5.82 15.36 5.75
CA ALA A 137 7.21 14.91 5.70
C ALA A 137 8.23 16.07 5.75
N GLU A 138 7.86 17.26 5.25
CA GLU A 138 8.70 18.46 5.28
C GLU A 138 8.70 19.18 6.65
N LEU A 139 7.61 19.08 7.42
CA LEU A 139 7.53 19.66 8.77
C LEU A 139 8.38 18.90 9.79
N ASP A 140 8.58 17.61 9.58
CA ASP A 140 9.30 16.71 10.48
C ASP A 140 10.77 17.11 10.76
N PRO A 141 11.62 17.35 9.73
CA PRO A 141 12.98 17.83 9.96
C PRO A 141 13.03 19.23 10.60
N VAL A 142 11.98 20.06 10.43
CA VAL A 142 11.91 21.38 11.06
C VAL A 142 11.63 21.26 12.56
N LEU A 143 10.76 20.34 12.98
CA LEU A 143 10.48 20.09 14.39
C LEU A 143 11.62 19.37 15.12
N ALA A 144 12.39 18.53 14.43
CA ALA A 144 13.54 17.83 15.02
C ALA A 144 14.77 18.72 15.31
N VAL A 145 14.80 19.94 14.76
CA VAL A 145 15.92 20.90 14.89
C VAL A 145 15.67 21.95 15.99
N TRP A 146 14.47 21.99 16.57
CA TRP A 146 14.08 22.95 17.62
C TRP A 146 14.09 22.33 19.03
#